data_AF-A0AAJ3QXS2-F1
#
_entry.id   AF-A0AAJ3QXS2-F1
#
_cell.length_a   1.000
_cell.length_b   1.000
_cell.length_c   1.000
_cell.angle_alpha   90.00
_cell.angle_beta   90.00
_cell.angle_gamma   90.00
#
_symmetry.space_group_name_H-M   'P 1'
#
loop_
_entity.id
_entity.type
_entity.pdbx_description
1 polymer ?
#
loop_
_entity_poly.entity_id
_entity_poly.type
_entity_poly.pdbx_seq_one_letter_code
_entity_poly.pdbx_strand_id
1 'polypeptide(L)'
;MRTLPALAGFLSILLPAISFAQTANMRAASEAEIRQHLPGTSELKESSNGYEYREGSKNGYKINNGEVCVRFPDKSTDCVNVKTDGKNFQMIDRKGGRTRF
;
A
#
# COMPACT_ATOMS: atom_id res chain seq x y z
N MET A 1 -59.12 -26.40 26.99
CA MET A 1 -58.00 -26.75 26.10
C MET A 1 -58.18 -26.06 24.76
N ARG A 2 -57.14 -25.31 24.34
CA ARG A 2 -56.75 -24.92 22.95
C ARG A 2 -56.30 -23.45 22.91
N THR A 3 -55.09 -23.27 23.40
CA THR A 3 -54.17 -22.18 23.07
C THR A 3 -53.68 -22.36 21.63
N LEU A 4 -53.57 -21.26 20.87
CA LEU A 4 -52.75 -21.17 19.67
C LEU A 4 -52.14 -19.76 19.61
N PRO A 5 -50.81 -19.61 19.82
CA PRO A 5 -50.10 -18.35 19.67
C PRO A 5 -49.61 -18.22 18.21
N ALA A 6 -49.79 -17.06 17.58
CA ALA A 6 -49.29 -16.83 16.23
C ALA A 6 -48.30 -15.66 16.21
N LEU A 7 -47.04 -16.06 15.97
CA LEU A 7 -45.95 -15.35 15.33
C LEU A 7 -45.38 -14.10 16.02
N ALA A 8 -44.38 -14.36 16.87
CA ALA A 8 -43.27 -13.45 17.08
C ALA A 8 -42.50 -13.25 15.76
N GLY A 9 -42.63 -12.05 15.17
CA GLY A 9 -41.79 -11.62 14.06
C GLY A 9 -40.38 -11.31 14.56
N PHE A 10 -39.47 -12.28 14.44
CA PHE A 10 -38.04 -12.07 14.65
C PHE A 10 -37.47 -11.27 13.46
N LEU A 11 -37.43 -9.95 13.60
CA LEU A 11 -36.78 -9.05 12.65
C LEU A 11 -35.26 -9.16 12.84
N SER A 12 -34.64 -10.12 12.15
CA SER A 12 -33.20 -10.29 12.08
C SER A 12 -32.58 -9.14 11.28
N ILE A 13 -32.21 -8.05 11.96
CA ILE A 13 -31.41 -6.98 11.39
C ILE A 13 -29.99 -7.54 11.19
N LEU A 14 -29.70 -7.97 9.97
CA LEU A 14 -28.34 -8.23 9.50
C LEU A 14 -27.60 -6.89 9.53
N LEU A 15 -26.83 -6.65 10.59
CA LEU A 15 -25.86 -5.57 10.62
C LEU A 15 -24.82 -5.85 9.53
N PRO A 16 -24.59 -4.94 8.56
CA PRO A 16 -23.46 -5.07 7.67
C PRO A 16 -22.18 -5.01 8.51
N ALA A 17 -21.40 -6.09 8.48
CA ALA A 17 -20.09 -6.15 9.09
C ALA A 17 -19.25 -4.99 8.54
N ILE A 18 -18.89 -4.05 9.41
CA ILE A 18 -17.99 -2.94 9.10
C ILE A 18 -16.58 -3.52 8.99
N SER A 19 -16.22 -4.04 7.82
CA SER A 19 -14.86 -4.49 7.52
C SER A 19 -13.99 -3.33 7.03
N PHE A 20 -13.72 -2.34 7.88
CA PHE A 20 -12.75 -1.27 7.55
C PHE A 20 -12.11 -0.69 8.82
N ALA A 21 -11.10 -1.37 9.36
CA ALA A 21 -10.30 -0.81 10.45
C ALA A 21 -8.81 -1.21 10.47
N GLN A 22 -8.27 -1.80 9.39
CA GLN A 22 -6.82 -2.10 9.32
C GLN A 22 -5.95 -0.91 8.89
N THR A 23 -6.51 0.27 8.65
CA THR A 23 -5.75 1.47 8.21
C THR A 23 -5.42 2.45 9.33
N ALA A 24 -5.90 2.21 10.56
CA ALA A 24 -5.89 3.21 11.63
C ALA A 24 -4.49 3.60 12.16
N ASN A 25 -3.43 2.84 11.84
CA ASN A 25 -2.07 3.10 12.35
C ASN A 25 -0.96 3.08 11.28
N MET A 26 -1.31 3.23 10.00
CA MET A 26 -0.32 3.22 8.91
C MET A 26 0.37 4.58 8.79
N ARG A 27 1.65 4.67 9.19
CA ARG A 27 2.53 5.85 9.00
C ARG A 27 3.30 5.76 7.69
N ALA A 28 3.98 6.83 7.29
CA ALA A 28 4.96 6.76 6.21
C ALA A 28 6.09 5.78 6.57
N ALA A 29 6.48 4.92 5.63
CA ALA A 29 7.66 4.08 5.79
C ALA A 29 8.93 4.92 5.65
N SER A 30 9.96 4.67 6.46
CA SER A 30 11.28 5.27 6.23
C SER A 30 11.92 4.69 4.97
N GLU A 31 12.87 5.42 4.38
CA GLU A 31 13.65 4.94 3.23
C GLU A 31 14.32 3.58 3.53
N ALA A 32 14.91 3.43 4.72
CA ALA A 32 15.53 2.19 5.16
C ALA A 32 14.54 1.02 5.24
N GLU A 33 13.34 1.25 5.78
CA GLU A 33 12.29 0.24 5.84
C GLU A 33 11.83 -0.17 4.43
N ILE A 34 11.72 0.79 3.51
CA ILE A 34 11.39 0.53 2.10
C ILE A 34 12.49 -0.30 1.45
N ARG A 35 13.77 0.06 1.60
CA ARG A 35 14.89 -0.71 1.04
C ARG A 35 14.99 -2.13 1.60
N GLN A 36 14.61 -2.33 2.87
CA GLN A 36 14.66 -3.65 3.47
C GLN A 36 13.55 -4.59 2.97
N HIS A 37 12.35 -4.07 2.66
CA HIS A 37 11.18 -4.88 2.35
C HIS A 37 10.78 -4.85 0.87
N LEU A 38 11.14 -3.80 0.13
CA LEU A 38 10.85 -3.70 -1.29
C LEU A 38 11.91 -4.47 -2.09
N PRO A 39 11.53 -5.56 -2.78
CA PRO A 39 12.50 -6.41 -3.46
C PRO A 39 13.19 -5.66 -4.61
N GLY A 40 14.47 -5.99 -4.80
CA GLY A 40 15.28 -5.47 -5.89
C GLY A 40 15.77 -4.03 -5.72
N THR A 41 15.59 -3.42 -4.54
CA THR A 41 16.19 -2.13 -4.18
C THR A 41 17.68 -2.23 -3.85
N SER A 42 18.14 -3.38 -3.38
CA SER A 42 19.56 -3.66 -3.09
C SER A 42 20.45 -3.71 -4.34
N GLU A 43 19.86 -3.95 -5.51
CA GLU A 43 20.56 -3.99 -6.80
C GLU A 43 20.67 -2.61 -7.46
N LEU A 44 20.01 -1.60 -6.89
CA LEU A 44 20.00 -0.26 -7.43
C LEU A 44 21.34 0.44 -7.16
N LYS A 45 21.88 1.08 -8.20
CA LYS A 45 23.13 1.85 -8.12
C LYS A 45 22.83 3.31 -8.41
N GLU A 46 23.30 4.20 -7.54
CA GLU A 46 23.18 5.64 -7.74
C GLU A 46 23.84 6.08 -9.04
N SER A 47 23.22 7.07 -9.69
CA SER A 47 23.73 7.76 -10.86
C SER A 47 23.83 9.25 -10.58
N SER A 48 24.62 9.96 -11.39
CA SER A 48 24.91 11.39 -11.24
C SER A 48 23.68 12.30 -11.36
N ASN A 49 22.56 11.79 -11.87
CA ASN A 49 21.31 12.52 -12.01
C ASN A 49 20.41 12.45 -10.76
N GLY A 50 20.89 11.84 -9.67
CA GLY A 50 20.14 11.70 -8.42
C GLY A 50 19.02 10.66 -8.48
N TYR A 51 19.13 9.69 -9.39
CA TYR A 51 18.30 8.48 -9.43
C TYR A 51 19.19 7.25 -9.36
N GLU A 52 18.62 6.14 -8.93
CA GLU A 52 19.28 4.85 -8.88
C GLU A 52 18.76 3.93 -9.98
N TYR A 53 19.63 3.06 -10.49
CA TYR A 53 19.34 2.21 -11.63
C TYR A 53 19.74 0.77 -11.35
N ARG A 54 18.88 -0.17 -11.73
CA ARG A 54 19.25 -1.58 -11.87
C ARG A 54 20.06 -1.75 -13.14
N GLU A 55 21.02 -2.67 -13.13
CA GLU A 55 21.77 -3.05 -14.31
C GLU A 55 20.84 -3.45 -15.47
N GLY A 56 21.11 -2.90 -16.67
CA GLY A 56 20.30 -3.13 -17.86
C GLY A 56 18.94 -2.41 -17.91
N SER A 57 18.49 -1.77 -16.81
CA SER A 57 17.24 -1.00 -16.78
C SER A 57 17.45 0.44 -17.27
N LYS A 58 16.53 0.93 -18.10
CA LYS A 58 16.44 2.35 -18.46
C LYS A 58 15.60 3.18 -17.48
N ASN A 59 14.85 2.51 -16.61
CA ASN A 59 14.04 3.15 -15.59
C ASN A 59 14.92 3.50 -14.39
N GLY A 60 14.87 4.75 -13.97
CA GLY A 60 15.50 5.22 -12.74
C GLY A 60 14.52 5.16 -11.58
N TYR A 61 15.04 4.99 -10.38
CA TYR A 61 14.26 4.91 -9.15
C TYR A 61 14.76 5.97 -8.17
N LYS A 62 13.84 6.55 -7.41
CA LYS A 62 14.16 7.42 -6.28
C LYS A 62 13.34 6.97 -5.10
N ILE A 63 14.01 6.60 -4.02
CA ILE A 63 13.38 6.10 -2.80
C ILE A 63 13.57 7.17 -1.74
N ASN A 64 12.46 7.70 -1.23
CA ASN A 64 12.42 8.69 -0.16
C ASN A 64 11.60 8.13 1.00
N ASN A 65 11.58 8.85 2.12
CA ASN A 65 10.66 8.54 3.22
C ASN A 65 9.20 8.60 2.75
N GLY A 66 8.56 7.45 2.72
CA GLY A 66 7.15 7.27 2.42
C GLY A 66 6.80 7.30 0.94
N GLU A 67 7.79 7.32 0.03
CA GLU A 67 7.55 7.46 -1.39
C GLU A 67 8.60 6.73 -2.23
N VAL A 68 8.14 6.09 -3.31
CA VAL A 68 9.00 5.52 -4.35
C VAL A 68 8.57 6.10 -5.68
N CYS A 69 9.50 6.74 -6.38
CA CYS A 69 9.29 7.29 -7.71
C CYS A 69 10.06 6.50 -8.76
N VAL A 70 9.40 6.22 -9.89
CA VAL A 70 10.00 5.66 -11.10
C VAL A 70 10.12 6.76 -12.15
N ARG A 71 11.31 6.94 -12.70
CA ARG A 71 11.60 7.80 -13.84
C ARG A 71 11.74 6.95 -15.09
N PHE A 72 10.84 7.17 -16.04
CA PHE A 72 10.82 6.47 -17.32
C PHE A 72 11.81 7.10 -18.32
N PRO A 73 12.14 6.40 -19.43
CA PRO A 73 13.11 6.89 -20.42
C PRO A 73 12.66 8.17 -21.13
N ASP A 74 11.35 8.39 -21.24
CA ASP A 74 10.74 9.62 -21.76
C ASP A 74 10.82 10.80 -20.76
N LYS A 75 11.49 10.60 -19.61
CA LYS A 75 11.66 11.55 -18.50
C LYS A 75 10.40 11.79 -17.67
N SER A 76 9.28 11.14 -17.98
CA SER A 76 8.10 11.15 -17.13
C SER A 76 8.39 10.46 -15.79
N THR A 77 7.59 10.77 -14.79
CA THR A 77 7.77 10.22 -13.44
C THR A 77 6.43 9.81 -12.87
N ASP A 78 6.42 8.64 -12.24
CA ASP A 78 5.30 8.18 -11.45
C ASP A 78 5.74 7.75 -10.06
N CYS A 79 4.97 8.15 -9.06
CA CYS A 79 5.31 7.99 -7.66
C CYS A 79 4.17 7.26 -6.93
N VAL A 80 4.57 6.37 -6.04
CA VAL A 80 3.66 5.66 -5.14
C VAL A 80 4.04 5.98 -3.71
N ASN A 81 3.03 6.19 -2.86
CA ASN A 81 3.26 6.38 -1.44
C ASN A 81 3.41 5.01 -0.76
N VAL A 82 4.38 4.87 0.12
CA VAL A 82 4.59 3.66 0.92
C VAL A 82 4.27 3.94 2.37
N LYS A 83 3.30 3.21 2.90
CA LYS A 83 2.94 3.26 4.32
C LYS A 83 3.25 1.95 5.02
N THR A 84 3.52 2.03 6.31
CA THR A 84 3.75 0.87 7.18
C THR A 84 3.15 1.07 8.57
N ASP A 85 2.76 -0.01 9.23
CA ASP A 85 2.49 -0.07 10.66
C ASP A 85 3.68 -0.69 11.46
N GLY A 86 4.82 -0.89 10.78
CA GLY A 86 6.01 -1.58 11.30
C GLY A 86 6.01 -3.09 11.07
N LYS A 87 4.91 -3.67 10.57
CA LYS A 87 4.80 -5.10 10.24
C LYS A 87 4.33 -5.34 8.81
N ASN A 88 3.39 -4.52 8.33
CA ASN A 88 2.76 -4.63 7.03
C ASN A 88 3.09 -3.39 6.21
N PHE A 89 3.39 -3.56 4.92
CA PHE A 89 3.61 -2.46 4.01
C PHE A 89 2.45 -2.32 3.01
N GLN A 90 2.17 -1.08 2.63
CA GLN A 90 1.17 -0.73 1.62
C GLN A 90 1.75 0.29 0.66
N MET A 91 1.81 -0.07 -0.62
CA MET A 91 1.97 0.89 -1.71
C MET A 91 0.61 1.46 -2.06
N ILE A 92 0.56 2.78 -2.26
CA ILE A 92 -0.63 3.54 -2.62
C ILE A 92 -0.30 4.31 -3.89
N ASP A 93 -0.94 3.95 -5.00
CA ASP A 93 -0.75 4.63 -6.27
C ASP A 93 -1.42 6.02 -6.29
N ARG A 94 -1.18 6.78 -7.36
CA ARG A 94 -1.75 8.12 -7.55
C ARG A 94 -3.29 8.14 -7.57
N LYS A 95 -3.93 7.03 -7.97
CA LYS A 95 -5.40 6.87 -8.01
C LYS A 95 -5.95 6.41 -6.66
N GLY A 96 -5.10 6.19 -5.66
CA GLY A 96 -5.47 5.67 -4.34
C GLY A 96 -5.61 4.15 -4.29
N GLY A 97 -5.26 3.45 -5.37
CA GLY A 97 -5.18 1.99 -5.40
C GLY A 97 -4.13 1.50 -4.40
N ARG A 98 -4.44 0.44 -3.67
CA ARG A 98 -3.62 -0.07 -2.56
C ARG A 98 -3.14 -1.49 -2.83
N THR A 99 -1.84 -1.70 -2.71
CA THR A 99 -1.21 -3.02 -2.84
C THR A 99 -0.38 -3.30 -1.60
N ARG A 100 -0.62 -4.45 -0.97
CA ARG A 100 0.17 -4.93 0.17
C ARG A 100 1.36 -5.75 -0.32
N PHE A 101 2.47 -5.65 0.38
CA PHE A 101 3.69 -6.42 0.12
C PHE A 101 4.45 -6.64 1.43
#